data_AF-A0A833VL31-F1
#
_entry.id   AF-A0A833VL31-F1
#
_cell.length_a   1.000
_cell.length_b   1.000
_cell.length_c   1.000
_cell.angle_alpha   90.00
_cell.angle_beta   90.00
_cell.angle_gamma   90.00
#
_symmetry.space_group_name_H-M   'P 1'
#
loop_
_entity.id
_entity.type
_entity.pdbx_description
1 polymer ?
#
loop_
_entity_poly.entity_id
_entity_poly.type
_entity_poly.pdbx_seq_one_letter_code
_entity_poly.pdbx_strand_id
1 'polypeptide(L)'
;MDYFAKKNQGEVCVKGTNVFVGYFKDPERTIEVIDEFGWHHTGDVGMWLPNGTLKIIDRRKHTFKLSQGEYIVPEKIESIYLRSQYVHQVFVHGESLKSCVVGIVIPDVDVVKCWAVENGIPGTLSVLCANSQVKQLIMDDMLSWGKEAGLKSFEQVRIIIRQF
;
A
#
# COMPACT_ATOMS: atom_id res chain seq x y z
N MET A 1 -2.83 7.78 -19.57
CA MET A 1 -2.95 6.42 -18.96
C MET A 1 -4.43 6.16 -18.80
N ASP A 2 -4.99 5.38 -19.73
CA ASP A 2 -6.44 5.18 -19.82
C ASP A 2 -6.85 3.97 -18.98
N TYR A 3 -7.35 4.27 -17.78
CA TYR A 3 -7.93 3.27 -16.89
C TYR A 3 -9.39 3.10 -17.28
N PHE A 4 -9.65 2.31 -18.32
CA PHE A 4 -11.02 2.05 -18.77
C PHE A 4 -11.78 1.20 -17.76
N ALA A 5 -13.03 1.58 -17.49
CA ALA A 5 -13.91 0.81 -16.61
C ALA A 5 -14.05 -0.62 -17.16
N LYS A 6 -13.59 -1.62 -16.41
CA LYS A 6 -13.62 -3.03 -16.82
C LYS A 6 -13.91 -3.90 -15.60
N LYS A 7 -14.74 -4.95 -15.77
CA LYS A 7 -15.15 -5.86 -14.68
C LYS A 7 -15.71 -5.13 -13.44
N ASN A 8 -16.57 -4.12 -13.65
CA ASN A 8 -17.16 -3.29 -12.59
C ASN A 8 -16.15 -2.51 -11.74
N GLN A 9 -14.92 -2.34 -12.22
CA GLN A 9 -13.88 -1.53 -11.60
C GLN A 9 -13.57 -0.32 -12.48
N GLY A 10 -13.40 0.85 -11.88
CA GLY A 10 -13.08 2.09 -12.60
C GLY A 10 -12.83 3.25 -11.65
N GLU A 11 -12.39 4.39 -12.20
CA GLU A 11 -12.28 5.64 -11.44
C GLU A 11 -13.66 6.08 -10.93
N VAL A 12 -13.73 6.49 -9.67
CA VAL A 12 -14.95 7.03 -9.07
C VAL A 12 -15.06 8.50 -9.46
N CYS A 13 -16.03 8.81 -10.30
CA CYS A 13 -16.37 10.18 -10.66
C CYS A 13 -17.64 10.62 -9.92
N VAL A 14 -17.63 11.84 -9.38
CA VAL A 14 -18.74 12.38 -8.60
C VAL A 14 -19.23 13.68 -9.22
N LYS A 15 -20.56 13.86 -9.25
CA LYS A 15 -21.21 15.10 -9.69
C LYS A 15 -22.31 15.47 -8.70
N GLY A 16 -22.34 16.73 -8.27
CA GLY A 16 -23.35 17.22 -7.34
C GLY A 16 -22.95 18.54 -6.68
N THR A 17 -23.84 19.08 -5.86
CA THR A 17 -23.64 20.35 -5.12
C THR A 17 -22.48 20.32 -4.13
N ASN A 18 -22.00 19.12 -3.78
CA ASN A 18 -20.90 18.92 -2.83
C ASN A 18 -19.53 19.00 -3.51
N VAL A 19 -19.48 19.06 -4.84
CA VAL A 19 -18.23 19.19 -5.61
C VAL A 19 -17.81 20.66 -5.62
N PHE A 20 -16.53 20.90 -5.33
CA PHE A 20 -15.96 22.25 -5.34
C PHE A 20 -15.92 22.81 -6.77
N VAL A 21 -15.94 24.13 -6.91
CA VAL A 21 -15.99 24.81 -8.23
C VAL A 21 -14.66 24.82 -8.97
N GLY A 22 -13.55 24.57 -8.27
CA GLY A 22 -12.20 24.55 -8.83
C GLY A 22 -11.13 24.98 -7.83
N TYR A 23 -9.87 24.86 -8.25
CA TYR A 23 -8.73 25.32 -7.48
C TYR A 23 -8.57 26.84 -7.59
N PHE A 24 -8.26 27.48 -6.47
CA PHE A 24 -8.11 28.94 -6.42
C PHE A 24 -6.92 29.41 -7.26
N LYS A 25 -7.19 30.22 -8.28
CA LYS A 25 -6.21 30.75 -9.25
C LYS A 25 -5.45 29.69 -10.06
N ASP A 26 -5.98 28.46 -10.14
CA ASP A 26 -5.36 27.37 -10.88
C ASP A 26 -6.40 26.71 -11.82
N PRO A 27 -6.74 27.39 -12.94
CA PRO A 27 -7.75 26.90 -13.88
C PRO A 27 -7.29 25.64 -14.63
N GLU A 28 -5.98 25.49 -14.86
CA GLU A 28 -5.40 24.32 -15.52
C GLU A 28 -5.66 23.06 -14.69
N ARG A 29 -5.29 23.06 -13.41
CA ARG A 29 -5.59 21.92 -12.52
C ARG A 29 -7.08 21.69 -12.31
N THR A 30 -7.89 22.74 -12.43
CA THR A 30 -9.35 22.62 -12.30
C THR A 30 -9.93 21.81 -13.45
N ILE A 31 -9.50 22.10 -14.69
CA ILE A 31 -9.94 21.38 -15.90
C ILE A 31 -9.37 19.96 -15.93
N GLU A 32 -8.21 19.71 -15.30
CA GLU A 32 -7.68 18.36 -15.16
C GLU A 32 -8.52 17.44 -14.26
N VAL A 33 -9.20 17.99 -13.25
CA VAL A 33 -9.99 17.20 -12.28
C VAL A 33 -11.49 17.27 -12.49
N ILE A 34 -12.01 18.30 -13.16
CA ILE A 34 -13.42 18.44 -13.52
C ILE A 34 -13.52 18.40 -15.03
N ASP A 35 -14.21 17.39 -15.57
CA ASP A 35 -14.40 17.23 -17.01
C ASP A 35 -15.39 18.25 -17.60
N GLU A 36 -15.47 18.29 -18.94
CA GLU A 36 -16.39 19.17 -19.68
C GLU A 36 -17.87 18.88 -19.37
N PHE A 37 -18.18 17.70 -18.83
CA PHE A 37 -19.53 17.28 -18.45
C PHE A 37 -19.83 17.58 -16.96
N GLY A 38 -18.89 18.17 -16.23
CA GLY A 38 -19.01 18.55 -14.82
C GLY A 38 -18.84 17.39 -13.83
N TRP A 39 -18.19 16.30 -14.22
CA TRP A 39 -17.78 15.22 -13.33
C TRP A 39 -16.43 15.50 -12.71
N HIS A 40 -16.35 15.37 -11.39
CA HIS A 40 -15.11 15.44 -10.65
C HIS A 40 -14.45 14.06 -10.56
N HIS A 41 -13.24 13.96 -11.11
CA HIS A 41 -12.37 12.80 -11.04
C HIS A 41 -11.66 12.76 -9.69
N THR A 42 -12.10 11.85 -8.82
CA THR A 42 -11.53 11.73 -7.46
C THR A 42 -10.09 11.20 -7.46
N GLY A 43 -9.68 10.52 -8.53
CA GLY A 43 -8.44 9.76 -8.57
C GLY A 43 -8.49 8.46 -7.76
N ASP A 44 -9.63 8.12 -7.14
CA ASP A 44 -9.84 6.87 -6.42
C ASP A 44 -10.48 5.83 -7.37
N VAL A 45 -10.04 4.58 -7.29
CA VAL A 45 -10.59 3.46 -8.06
C VAL A 45 -11.58 2.71 -7.18
N GLY A 46 -12.79 2.55 -7.68
CA GLY A 46 -13.88 1.85 -7.02
C GLY A 46 -14.28 0.57 -7.74
N MET A 47 -14.87 -0.36 -6.99
CA MET A 47 -15.49 -1.58 -7.50
C MET A 47 -16.94 -1.66 -7.03
N TRP A 48 -17.87 -1.87 -7.96
CA TRP A 48 -19.26 -2.16 -7.61
C TRP A 48 -19.40 -3.60 -7.15
N LEU A 49 -19.92 -3.78 -5.94
CA LEU A 49 -20.26 -5.09 -5.39
C LEU A 49 -21.67 -5.53 -5.84
N PRO A 50 -21.97 -6.84 -5.88
CA PRO A 50 -23.28 -7.35 -6.33
C PRO A 50 -24.47 -6.83 -5.50
N ASN A 51 -24.22 -6.39 -4.27
CA ASN A 51 -25.22 -5.77 -3.39
C ASN A 51 -25.47 -4.28 -3.68
N GLY A 52 -24.87 -3.72 -4.74
CA GLY A 52 -25.01 -2.31 -5.11
C GLY A 52 -24.14 -1.34 -4.30
N THR A 53 -23.23 -1.84 -3.45
CA THR A 53 -22.30 -0.97 -2.69
C THR A 53 -21.01 -0.70 -3.48
N LEU A 54 -20.48 0.52 -3.33
CA LEU A 54 -19.20 0.90 -3.91
C LEU A 54 -18.09 0.65 -2.89
N LYS A 55 -17.12 -0.18 -3.27
CA LYS A 55 -15.91 -0.42 -2.48
C LYS A 55 -14.75 0.33 -3.10
N ILE A 56 -14.09 1.21 -2.35
CA ILE A 56 -12.82 1.81 -2.77
C ILE A 56 -11.73 0.74 -2.68
N ILE A 57 -11.01 0.55 -3.77
CA ILE A 57 -10.02 -0.53 -3.91
C ILE A 57 -8.60 -0.02 -4.16
N ASP A 58 -8.44 1.19 -4.70
CA ASP A 58 -7.13 1.71 -5.09
C ASP A 58 -7.14 3.23 -5.34
N ARG A 59 -5.96 3.81 -5.63
CA ARG A 59 -5.77 5.16 -6.12
C ARG A 59 -5.02 5.15 -7.46
N ARG A 60 -5.58 5.87 -8.45
CA ARG A 60 -5.06 5.95 -9.83
C ARG A 60 -3.59 6.35 -9.91
N LYS A 61 -3.07 7.13 -8.95
CA LYS A 61 -1.67 7.58 -8.90
C LYS A 61 -0.75 6.74 -8.00
N HIS A 62 -1.27 5.85 -7.16
CA HIS A 62 -0.49 5.05 -6.21
C HIS A 62 -0.28 3.59 -6.64
N THR A 63 -0.98 3.13 -7.69
CA THR A 63 -0.73 1.81 -8.30
C THR A 63 0.52 1.84 -9.17
N PHE A 64 1.33 0.79 -9.10
CA PHE A 64 2.40 0.54 -10.07
C PHE A 64 2.25 -0.83 -10.72
N LYS A 65 2.85 -0.98 -11.91
CA LYS A 65 2.77 -2.20 -12.71
C LYS A 65 4.12 -2.90 -12.70
N LEU A 66 4.19 -4.14 -12.25
CA LEU A 66 5.43 -4.92 -12.27
C LEU A 66 5.76 -5.43 -13.70
N SER A 67 6.99 -5.91 -13.90
CA SER A 67 7.48 -6.37 -15.22
C SER A 67 6.61 -7.44 -15.90
N GLN A 68 5.91 -8.25 -15.12
CA GLN A 68 5.01 -9.32 -15.55
C GLN A 68 3.64 -8.81 -16.01
N GLY A 69 3.37 -7.53 -15.85
CA GLY A 69 2.12 -6.92 -16.27
C GLY A 69 1.04 -6.79 -15.19
N GLU A 70 1.29 -7.34 -14.00
CA GLU A 70 0.37 -7.27 -12.86
C GLU A 70 0.41 -5.88 -12.20
N TYR A 71 -0.76 -5.38 -11.82
CA TYR A 71 -0.93 -4.13 -11.07
C TYR A 71 -0.85 -4.42 -9.58
N ILE A 72 -0.10 -3.59 -8.86
CA ILE A 72 0.12 -3.70 -7.43
C ILE A 72 -0.41 -2.46 -6.72
N VAL A 73 -1.18 -2.72 -5.68
CA VAL A 73 -1.72 -1.72 -4.76
C VAL A 73 -0.87 -1.74 -3.49
N PRO A 74 0.10 -0.83 -3.31
CA PRO A 74 0.97 -0.84 -2.13
C PRO A 74 0.17 -0.66 -0.84
N GLU A 75 -0.82 0.24 -0.82
CA GLU A 75 -1.66 0.51 0.36
C GLU A 75 -2.37 -0.74 0.89
N LYS A 76 -2.82 -1.62 -0.01
CA LYS A 76 -3.44 -2.90 0.36
C LYS A 76 -2.43 -3.79 1.09
N ILE A 77 -1.22 -3.89 0.56
CA ILE A 77 -0.14 -4.71 1.11
C ILE A 77 0.33 -4.14 2.46
N GLU A 78 0.53 -2.83 2.54
CA GLU A 78 0.89 -2.10 3.76
C GLU A 78 -0.15 -2.32 4.86
N SER A 79 -1.44 -2.17 4.54
CA SER A 79 -2.54 -2.39 5.49
C SER A 79 -2.60 -3.82 6.05
N ILE A 80 -2.12 -4.81 5.30
CA ILE A 80 -2.03 -6.20 5.75
C ILE A 80 -0.83 -6.37 6.68
N TYR A 81 0.34 -5.86 6.31
CA TYR A 81 1.54 -5.97 7.14
C TYR A 81 1.47 -5.18 8.44
N LEU A 82 0.72 -4.07 8.48
CA LEU A 82 0.41 -3.33 9.71
C LEU A 82 -0.38 -4.14 10.75
N ARG A 83 -0.89 -5.32 10.41
CA ARG A 83 -1.51 -6.25 11.37
C ARG A 83 -0.48 -7.01 12.21
N SER A 84 0.78 -7.04 11.78
CA SER A 84 1.87 -7.62 12.54
C SER A 84 2.14 -6.79 13.79
N GLN A 85 2.19 -7.44 14.95
CA GLN A 85 2.57 -6.79 16.21
C GLN A 85 4.01 -6.26 16.20
N TYR A 86 4.86 -6.76 15.29
CA TYR A 86 6.25 -6.35 15.21
C TYR A 86 6.46 -5.14 14.30
N VAL A 87 5.44 -4.72 13.55
CA VAL A 87 5.53 -3.66 12.53
C VAL A 87 4.82 -2.41 13.03
N HIS A 88 5.58 -1.33 13.24
CA HIS A 88 5.01 -0.03 13.57
C HIS A 88 4.61 0.74 12.30
N GLN A 89 5.49 0.76 11.29
CA GLN A 89 5.21 1.36 9.98
C GLN A 89 5.82 0.52 8.86
N VAL A 90 5.17 0.54 7.71
CA VAL A 90 5.63 -0.14 6.50
C VAL A 90 5.35 0.73 5.29
N PHE A 91 6.32 0.77 4.38
CA PHE A 91 6.21 1.44 3.09
C PHE A 91 6.59 0.46 1.99
N VAL A 92 5.69 0.20 1.06
CA VAL A 92 5.88 -0.75 -0.04
C VAL A 92 6.11 0.00 -1.33
N HIS A 93 7.19 -0.36 -2.01
CA HIS A 93 7.55 0.21 -3.30
C HIS A 93 7.85 -0.90 -4.30
N GLY A 94 7.55 -0.62 -5.57
CA GLY A 94 7.95 -1.50 -6.67
C GLY A 94 8.30 -0.69 -7.90
N GLU A 95 9.22 -1.24 -8.66
CA GLU A 95 9.70 -0.66 -9.90
C GLU A 95 9.15 -1.45 -11.08
N SER A 96 8.74 -0.77 -12.15
CA SER A 96 8.07 -1.42 -13.29
C SER A 96 8.95 -2.41 -14.06
N LEU A 97 10.27 -2.29 -13.91
CA LEU A 97 11.26 -3.18 -14.51
C LEU A 97 11.57 -4.41 -13.65
N LYS A 98 11.05 -4.47 -12.41
CA LYS A 98 11.28 -5.56 -11.47
C LYS A 98 10.03 -6.42 -11.33
N SER A 99 10.24 -7.70 -11.01
CA SER A 99 9.16 -8.66 -10.79
C SER A 99 8.72 -8.78 -9.33
N CYS A 100 9.35 -8.01 -8.44
CA CYS A 100 9.13 -8.05 -7.01
C CYS A 100 9.00 -6.66 -6.41
N VAL A 101 8.29 -6.60 -5.29
CA VAL A 101 8.18 -5.41 -4.46
C VAL A 101 9.20 -5.43 -3.32
N VAL A 102 9.65 -4.24 -2.96
CA VAL A 102 10.51 -3.97 -1.80
C VAL A 102 9.70 -3.25 -0.74
N GLY A 103 10.05 -3.44 0.52
CA GLY A 103 9.39 -2.80 1.65
C GLY A 103 10.40 -2.17 2.59
N ILE A 104 10.08 -1.00 3.10
CA ILE A 104 10.78 -0.38 4.22
C ILE A 104 9.91 -0.63 5.44
N VAL A 105 10.48 -1.24 6.48
CA VAL A 105 9.74 -1.59 7.69
C VAL A 105 10.41 -0.93 8.88
N ILE A 106 9.60 -0.24 9.68
CA ILE A 106 9.97 0.31 10.97
C ILE A 106 9.38 -0.63 12.02
N PRO A 107 10.23 -1.36 12.78
CA PRO A 107 9.75 -2.27 13.79
C PRO A 107 9.18 -1.54 15.01
N ASP A 108 8.25 -2.19 15.71
CA ASP A 108 7.81 -1.75 17.03
C ASP A 108 8.93 -1.99 18.05
N VAL A 109 9.34 -0.92 18.72
CA VAL A 109 10.51 -0.93 19.62
C VAL A 109 10.24 -1.75 20.86
N ASP A 110 9.04 -1.69 21.42
CA ASP A 110 8.71 -2.31 22.69
C ASP A 110 8.48 -3.81 22.51
N VAL A 111 7.75 -4.20 21.46
CA VAL A 111 7.50 -5.61 21.14
C VAL A 111 8.81 -6.32 20.77
N VAL A 112 9.64 -5.71 19.92
CA VAL A 112 10.92 -6.32 19.50
C VAL A 112 11.91 -6.42 20.66
N LYS A 113 11.95 -5.44 21.57
CA LYS A 113 12.78 -5.53 22.77
C LYS A 113 12.31 -6.63 23.71
N CYS A 114 11.01 -6.77 23.95
CA CYS A 114 10.47 -7.85 24.80
C CYS A 114 10.89 -9.22 24.26
N TRP A 115 10.66 -9.45 22.96
CA TRP A 115 11.07 -10.69 22.30
C TRP A 115 12.58 -10.93 22.36
N ALA A 116 13.39 -9.88 22.19
CA ALA A 116 14.84 -9.98 22.25
C ALA A 116 15.35 -10.35 23.65
N VAL A 117 14.74 -9.84 24.71
CA VAL A 117 15.07 -10.21 26.10
C VAL A 117 14.73 -11.67 26.37
N GLU A 118 13.56 -12.15 25.92
CA GLU A 118 13.15 -13.55 26.06
C GLU A 118 14.07 -14.52 25.31
N ASN A 119 14.63 -14.09 24.18
CA ASN A 119 15.54 -14.90 23.36
C ASN A 119 17.03 -14.67 23.69
N GLY A 120 17.34 -13.92 24.75
CA GLY A 120 18.72 -13.72 25.21
C GLY A 120 19.58 -12.84 24.29
N ILE A 121 18.96 -11.91 23.55
CA ILE A 121 19.62 -10.98 22.63
C ILE A 121 19.63 -9.58 23.27
N PRO A 122 20.66 -9.23 24.08
CA PRO A 122 20.77 -7.89 24.63
C PRO A 122 21.23 -6.89 23.55
N GLY A 123 20.57 -5.74 23.47
CA GLY A 123 20.99 -4.69 22.53
C GLY A 123 20.06 -3.48 22.50
N THR A 124 20.58 -2.37 21.99
CA THR A 124 19.75 -1.23 21.60
C THR A 124 18.99 -1.56 20.30
N LEU A 125 17.96 -0.76 19.97
CA LEU A 125 17.16 -0.97 18.76
C LEU A 125 18.03 -1.14 17.50
N SER A 126 19.09 -0.34 17.36
CA SER A 126 20.01 -0.44 16.23
C SER A 126 20.70 -1.81 16.13
N VAL A 127 21.04 -2.43 17.27
CA VAL A 127 21.65 -3.76 17.35
C VAL A 127 20.62 -4.86 17.10
N LEU A 128 19.41 -4.71 17.63
CA LEU A 128 18.32 -5.66 17.36
C LEU A 128 17.94 -5.67 15.88
N CYS A 129 17.82 -4.49 15.27
CA CYS A 129 17.63 -4.36 13.83
C CYS A 129 18.82 -4.94 13.05
N ALA A 130 20.06 -4.84 13.58
CA ALA A 130 21.28 -5.46 13.05
C ALA A 130 21.17 -6.97 12.91
N ASN A 131 20.53 -7.61 13.89
CA ASN A 131 20.48 -9.04 14.06
C ASN A 131 19.63 -9.74 12.97
N SER A 132 20.19 -10.79 12.38
CA SER A 132 19.50 -11.61 11.36
C SER A 132 18.28 -12.36 11.90
N GLN A 133 18.29 -12.76 13.17
CA GLN A 133 17.18 -13.49 13.80
C GLN A 133 15.94 -12.59 13.94
N VAL A 134 16.13 -11.35 14.40
CA VAL A 134 15.04 -10.36 14.52
C VAL A 134 14.46 -10.03 13.14
N LYS A 135 15.31 -9.90 12.12
CA LYS A 135 14.83 -9.70 10.74
C LYS A 135 14.01 -10.88 10.24
N GLN A 136 14.48 -12.10 10.48
CA GLN A 136 13.76 -13.32 10.08
C GLN A 136 12.41 -13.40 10.79
N LEU A 137 12.35 -13.14 12.09
CA LEU A 137 11.10 -13.09 12.85
C LEU A 137 10.08 -12.14 12.21
N ILE A 138 10.46 -10.88 12.00
CA ILE A 138 9.56 -9.86 11.44
C ILE A 138 9.14 -10.26 10.01
N MET A 139 10.08 -10.77 9.22
CA MET A 139 9.81 -11.22 7.85
C MET A 139 8.82 -12.39 7.84
N ASP A 140 9.04 -13.41 8.68
CA ASP A 140 8.21 -14.60 8.73
C ASP A 140 6.79 -14.27 9.22
N ASP A 141 6.65 -13.38 10.20
CA ASP A 141 5.36 -12.90 10.67
C ASP A 141 4.60 -12.12 9.59
N MET A 142 5.27 -11.17 8.90
CA MET A 142 4.66 -10.44 7.78
C MET A 142 4.26 -11.37 6.64
N LEU A 143 5.11 -12.34 6.28
CA LEU A 143 4.80 -13.32 5.24
C LEU A 143 3.63 -14.23 5.65
N SER A 144 3.50 -14.55 6.94
CA SER A 144 2.34 -15.27 7.48
C SER A 144 1.05 -14.48 7.29
N TRP A 145 1.03 -13.21 7.70
CA TRP A 145 -0.10 -12.30 7.48
C TRP A 145 -0.43 -12.11 5.99
N GLY A 146 0.60 -12.01 5.16
CA GLY A 146 0.44 -11.93 3.71
C GLY A 146 -0.24 -13.16 3.13
N LYS A 147 0.17 -14.37 3.54
CA LYS A 147 -0.46 -15.62 3.12
C LYS A 147 -1.90 -15.74 3.62
N GLU A 148 -2.16 -15.38 4.86
CA GLU A 148 -3.50 -15.42 5.46
C GLU A 148 -4.46 -14.46 4.74
N ALA A 149 -3.99 -13.27 4.38
CA ALA A 149 -4.77 -12.29 3.62
C ALA A 149 -4.87 -12.59 2.11
N GLY A 150 -4.25 -13.68 1.64
CA GLY A 150 -4.29 -14.11 0.24
C GLY A 150 -3.42 -13.28 -0.71
N LEU A 151 -2.34 -12.66 -0.20
CA LEU A 151 -1.35 -11.97 -1.05
C LEU A 151 -0.62 -12.98 -1.93
N LYS A 152 -0.56 -12.69 -3.23
CA LYS A 152 0.18 -13.51 -4.20
C LYS A 152 1.68 -13.37 -3.99
N SER A 153 2.46 -14.32 -4.48
CA SER A 153 3.92 -14.34 -4.30
C SER A 153 4.65 -13.08 -4.80
N PHE A 154 4.08 -12.35 -5.76
CA PHE A 154 4.64 -11.10 -6.29
C PHE A 154 4.18 -9.85 -5.54
N GLU A 155 3.11 -9.94 -4.73
CA GLU A 155 2.68 -8.89 -3.79
C GLU A 155 3.46 -8.99 -2.47
N GLN A 156 4.15 -10.11 -2.23
CA GLN A 156 4.95 -10.32 -1.03
C GLN A 156 6.29 -9.59 -1.12
N VAL A 157 6.61 -8.81 -0.08
CA VAL A 157 7.86 -8.05 0.01
C VAL A 157 9.03 -9.02 0.13
N ARG A 158 10.06 -8.82 -0.70
CA ARG A 158 11.26 -9.69 -0.68
C ARG A 158 12.40 -9.16 0.18
N ILE A 159 12.45 -7.85 0.42
CA ILE A 159 13.57 -7.19 1.08
C ILE A 159 13.01 -6.12 2.01
N ILE A 160 13.40 -6.20 3.29
CA ILE A 160 13.17 -5.16 4.30
C ILE A 160 14.41 -4.26 4.32
N ILE A 161 14.27 -3.01 3.87
CA ILE A 161 15.32 -1.99 4.01
C ILE A 161 15.00 -1.17 5.27
N ARG A 162 15.99 -0.97 6.13
CA ARG A 162 15.85 -0.22 7.39
C ARG A 162 15.72 1.28 7.14
N GLN A 163 15.00 1.98 8.00
CA GLN A 163 15.23 3.41 8.22
C GLN A 163 15.67 3.64 9.67
N PHE A 164 16.73 4.45 9.82
CA PHE A 164 17.26 4.95 11.08
C PHE A 164 16.69 6.33 11.36
#